data_AF-A0A8B6D4L1-F1
#
_entry.id   AF-A0A8B6D4L1-F1
#
_cell.length_a   1.000
_cell.length_b   1.000
_cell.length_c   1.000
_cell.angle_alpha   90.00
_cell.angle_beta   90.00
_cell.angle_gamma   90.00
#
_symmetry.space_group_name_H-M   'P 1'
#
loop_
_entity.id
_entity.type
_entity.pdbx_description
1 polymer ?
#
loop_
_entity_poly.entity_id
_entity_poly.type
_entity_poly.pdbx_seq_one_letter_code
_entity_poly.pdbx_strand_id
1 'polypeptide(L)'
;CNSPISRIICGICVGYMIFDFYIMLKNYKQLWDWFFVFHHSATIYAYLAVMSYGVLPFFAIYRLLAEISTPFVDLRWFIDTLGYPKTSLQNMVNGVLMTLSFLIVRILVMPHFWYIVYSVIGTEDFNRIGHIRLVLVLSCFILDTINIFWFLKMCRGVKKVITLKLDANK
;
A
#
# COMPACT_ATOMS: atom_id res chain seq x y z
N CYS A 1 -2.09 -1.15 25.38
CA CYS A 1 -1.74 -2.49 24.87
C CYS A 1 -0.33 -2.50 24.26
N ASN A 2 0.70 -2.81 25.05
CA ASN A 2 2.05 -3.08 24.56
C ASN A 2 2.18 -4.60 24.29
N SER A 3 1.63 -5.09 23.17
CA SER A 3 1.80 -6.49 22.78
C SER A 3 3.17 -6.68 22.12
N PRO A 4 4.05 -7.54 22.64
CA PRO A 4 5.34 -7.84 22.00
C PRO A 4 5.18 -8.33 20.56
N ILE A 5 4.12 -9.10 20.29
CA ILE A 5 3.82 -9.66 18.96
C ILE A 5 3.59 -8.53 17.95
N SER A 6 2.82 -7.50 18.32
CA SER A 6 2.55 -6.38 17.43
C SER A 6 3.82 -5.61 17.05
N ARG A 7 4.75 -5.45 17.99
CA ARG A 7 6.04 -4.78 17.74
C ARG A 7 6.95 -5.62 16.85
N ILE A 8 6.96 -6.94 17.02
CA ILE A 8 7.70 -7.86 16.15
C ILE A 8 7.16 -7.78 14.72
N ILE A 9 5.84 -7.83 14.53
CA ILE A 9 5.21 -7.71 13.20
C ILE A 9 5.57 -6.36 12.56
N CYS A 10 5.51 -5.26 13.31
CA CYS A 10 5.92 -3.95 12.81
C CYS A 10 7.42 -3.94 12.43
N GLY A 11 8.28 -4.56 13.23
CA GLY A 11 9.72 -4.65 12.95
C GLY A 11 10.03 -5.43 11.67
N ILE A 12 9.35 -6.55 11.45
CA ILE A 12 9.43 -7.32 10.21
C ILE A 12 9.00 -6.44 9.02
N CYS A 13 7.87 -5.75 9.15
CA CYS A 13 7.39 -4.86 8.08
C CYS A 13 8.37 -3.72 7.78
N VAL A 14 8.95 -3.07 8.79
CA VAL A 14 9.93 -2.00 8.59
C VAL A 14 11.16 -2.52 7.88
N GLY A 15 11.70 -3.67 8.30
CA GLY A 15 12.85 -4.29 7.65
C GLY A 15 12.58 -4.59 6.17
N TYR A 16 11.40 -5.17 5.89
CA TYR A 16 10.92 -5.41 4.53
C TYR A 16 10.82 -4.11 3.70
N MET A 17 10.15 -3.08 4.22
CA MET A 17 9.96 -1.80 3.53
C MET A 17 11.28 -1.07 3.25
N ILE A 18 12.24 -1.13 4.18
CA ILE A 18 13.59 -0.58 3.99
C ILE A 18 14.33 -1.32 2.88
N PHE A 19 14.21 -2.65 2.85
CA PHE A 19 14.85 -3.47 1.82
C PHE A 19 14.27 -3.18 0.44
N ASP A 20 12.95 -3.07 0.31
CA ASP A 20 12.27 -2.70 -0.95
C ASP A 20 12.71 -1.30 -1.40
N PHE A 21 12.76 -0.34 -0.47
CA PHE A 21 13.25 1.00 -0.78
C PHE A 21 14.71 0.99 -1.25
N TYR A 22 15.57 0.17 -0.63
CA TYR A 22 16.95 -0.01 -1.08
C TYR A 22 17.04 -0.59 -2.49
N ILE A 23 16.24 -1.62 -2.81
CA ILE A 23 16.18 -2.21 -4.16
C ILE A 23 15.73 -1.16 -5.18
N MET A 24 14.73 -0.34 -4.84
CA MET A 24 14.27 0.75 -5.70
C MET A 24 15.37 1.77 -5.99
N LEU A 25 16.15 2.16 -4.96
CA LEU A 25 17.28 3.09 -5.13
C LEU A 25 18.38 2.48 -6.01
N LYS A 26 18.70 1.21 -5.84
CA LYS A 26 19.70 0.53 -6.67
C LYS A 26 19.28 0.37 -8.13
N ASN A 27 17.99 0.12 -8.36
CA ASN A 27 17.42 -0.08 -9.69
C ASN A 27 16.63 1.16 -10.17
N TYR A 28 17.07 2.37 -9.78
CA TYR A 28 16.33 3.61 -10.03
C TYR A 28 16.04 3.85 -11.53
N LYS A 29 16.91 3.40 -12.44
CA LYS A 29 16.68 3.59 -13.88
C LYS A 29 15.41 2.88 -14.38
N GLN A 30 14.99 1.81 -13.70
CA GLN A 30 13.83 0.99 -14.07
C GLN A 30 12.65 1.18 -13.11
N LEU A 31 12.91 1.42 -11.83
CA LEU A 31 11.90 1.41 -10.75
C LEU A 31 11.57 2.80 -10.18
N TRP A 32 12.20 3.87 -10.67
CA TRP A 32 11.98 5.20 -10.08
C TRP A 32 10.58 5.73 -10.35
N ASP A 33 9.83 5.94 -9.27
CA ASP A 33 8.55 6.62 -9.24
C ASP A 33 8.45 7.40 -7.92
N TRP A 34 8.29 8.72 -8.02
CA TRP A 34 8.17 9.60 -6.85
C TRP A 34 7.01 9.20 -5.94
N PHE A 35 5.90 8.69 -6.48
CA PHE A 35 4.79 8.21 -5.66
C PHE A 35 5.20 7.02 -4.79
N PHE A 36 6.01 6.10 -5.32
CA PHE A 36 6.53 4.98 -4.55
C PHE A 36 7.57 5.41 -3.51
N VAL A 37 8.40 6.41 -3.82
CA VAL A 37 9.38 6.96 -2.87
C VAL A 37 8.68 7.61 -1.68
N PHE A 38 7.68 8.46 -1.94
CA PHE A 38 6.89 9.09 -0.87
C PHE A 38 6.08 8.06 -0.09
N HIS A 39 5.50 7.05 -0.77
CA HIS A 39 4.81 5.94 -0.12
C HIS A 39 5.74 5.22 0.89
N HIS A 40 6.89 4.71 0.44
CA HIS A 40 7.81 3.96 1.30
C HIS A 40 8.37 4.83 2.42
N SER A 41 8.70 6.09 2.15
CA SER A 41 9.21 7.00 3.18
C SER A 41 8.15 7.25 4.27
N ALA A 42 6.89 7.45 3.89
CA ALA A 42 5.79 7.66 4.82
C ALA A 42 5.48 6.40 5.64
N THR A 43 5.50 5.21 5.03
CA THR A 43 5.29 3.94 5.76
C THR A 43 6.43 3.65 6.72
N ILE A 44 7.69 3.76 6.28
CA ILE A 44 8.86 3.54 7.14
C ILE A 44 8.81 4.47 8.34
N TYR A 45 8.57 5.77 8.13
CA TYR A 45 8.47 6.74 9.22
C TYR A 45 7.34 6.42 10.21
N ALA A 46 6.14 6.09 9.71
CA ALA A 46 4.99 5.77 10.55
C ALA A 46 5.21 4.51 11.39
N TYR A 47 5.77 3.45 10.81
CA TYR A 47 6.02 2.20 11.55
C TYR A 47 7.19 2.32 12.52
N LEU A 48 8.24 3.10 12.19
CA LEU A 48 9.29 3.43 13.14
C LEU A 48 8.72 4.19 14.35
N ALA A 49 7.83 5.16 14.15
CA ALA A 49 7.16 5.86 15.24
C ALA A 49 6.36 4.89 16.13
N VAL A 50 5.59 3.97 15.55
CA VAL A 50 4.86 2.94 16.31
C VAL A 50 5.82 2.07 17.14
N MET A 51 6.95 1.66 16.57
CA MET A 51 7.94 0.82 17.27
C MET A 51 8.68 1.56 18.39
N SER A 52 9.03 2.83 18.18
CA SER A 52 9.76 3.68 19.12
C SER A 52 8.91 4.09 20.30
N TYR A 53 7.66 4.50 20.06
CA TYR A 53 6.77 5.02 21.11
C TYR A 53 5.84 3.95 21.71
N GLY A 54 5.68 2.80 21.05
CA GLY A 54 4.83 1.70 21.55
C GLY A 54 3.33 2.02 21.52
N VAL A 55 2.92 2.98 20.70
CA VAL A 55 1.52 3.45 20.58
C VAL A 55 0.96 3.14 19.20
N LEU A 56 -0.38 3.06 19.10
CA LEU A 56 -1.10 2.79 17.85
C LEU A 56 -0.77 1.47 17.11
N PRO A 57 -0.35 0.36 17.77
CA PRO A 57 -0.02 -0.88 17.07
C PRO A 57 -1.22 -1.49 16.31
N PHE A 58 -2.44 -1.26 16.82
CA PHE A 58 -3.67 -1.67 16.14
C PHE A 58 -3.79 -1.02 14.75
N PHE A 59 -3.61 0.29 14.66
CA PHE A 59 -3.70 1.02 13.39
C PHE A 59 -2.61 0.57 12.42
N ALA A 60 -1.39 0.35 12.91
CA ALA A 60 -0.29 -0.17 12.10
C ALA A 60 -0.61 -1.56 11.51
N ILE A 61 -1.07 -2.50 12.34
CA ILE A 61 -1.42 -3.85 11.87
C ILE A 61 -2.62 -3.80 10.92
N TYR A 62 -3.62 -2.98 11.22
CA TYR A 62 -4.78 -2.81 10.36
C TYR A 62 -4.38 -2.35 8.95
N ARG A 63 -3.40 -1.44 8.85
CA ARG A 63 -2.87 -0.96 7.57
C ARG A 63 -2.04 -1.98 6.81
N LEU A 64 -1.49 -3.01 7.47
CA LEU A 64 -0.78 -4.11 6.79
C LEU A 64 -1.67 -4.96 5.88
N LEU A 65 -3.00 -4.89 6.01
CA LEU A 65 -3.92 -5.54 5.07
C LEU A 65 -3.64 -5.12 3.62
N ALA A 66 -3.13 -3.90 3.41
CA ALA A 66 -2.74 -3.40 2.10
C ALA A 66 -1.68 -4.27 1.41
N GLU A 67 -0.82 -4.96 2.16
CA GLU A 67 0.24 -5.81 1.64
C GLU A 67 -0.27 -7.08 0.95
N ILE A 68 -1.52 -7.47 1.18
CA ILE A 68 -2.16 -8.59 0.45
C ILE A 68 -2.19 -8.33 -1.07
N SER A 69 -2.21 -7.08 -1.49
CA SER A 69 -2.16 -6.71 -2.92
C SER A 69 -0.74 -6.71 -3.53
N THR A 70 0.30 -6.65 -2.70
CA THR A 70 1.70 -6.49 -3.12
C THR A 70 2.21 -7.65 -4.00
N PRO A 71 1.90 -8.94 -3.72
CA PRO A 71 2.30 -10.04 -4.60
C PRO A 71 1.87 -9.87 -6.06
N PHE A 72 0.70 -9.25 -6.32
CA PHE A 72 0.22 -9.02 -7.68
C PHE A 72 0.91 -7.81 -8.34
N VAL A 73 1.29 -6.81 -7.55
CA VAL A 73 2.08 -5.66 -8.00
C VAL A 73 3.47 -6.12 -8.42
N ASP A 74 4.11 -6.95 -7.61
CA ASP A 74 5.43 -7.51 -7.91
C ASP A 74 5.37 -8.48 -9.09
N LEU A 75 4.35 -9.34 -9.15
CA LEU A 75 4.14 -10.24 -10.28
C LEU A 75 4.00 -9.48 -11.60
N ARG A 76 3.38 -8.29 -11.59
CA ARG A 76 3.32 -7.44 -12.78
C ARG A 76 4.73 -7.04 -13.24
N TRP A 77 5.59 -6.63 -12.31
CA TRP A 77 6.97 -6.28 -12.64
C TRP A 77 7.76 -7.48 -13.16
N PHE A 78 7.58 -8.67 -12.58
CA PHE A 78 8.21 -9.90 -13.08
C PHE A 78 7.76 -10.24 -14.50
N ILE A 79 6.46 -10.17 -14.79
CA ILE A 79 5.90 -10.39 -16.14
C ILE A 79 6.47 -9.37 -17.14
N ASP A 80 6.51 -8.09 -16.77
CA ASP A 80 7.07 -7.01 -17.59
C ASP A 80 8.58 -7.25 -17.86
N THR A 81 9.34 -7.70 -16.84
CA THR A 81 10.79 -7.98 -16.94
C THR A 81 11.11 -9.19 -17.81
N LEU A 82 10.24 -10.21 -17.79
CA LEU A 82 10.35 -11.39 -18.66
C LEU A 82 9.98 -11.09 -20.13
N GLY A 83 9.53 -9.87 -20.44
CA GLY A 83 9.22 -9.44 -21.81
C GLY A 83 7.89 -9.95 -22.35
N TYR A 84 6.96 -10.38 -21.47
CA TYR A 84 5.63 -10.80 -21.91
C TYR A 84 4.87 -9.61 -22.51
N PRO A 85 4.21 -9.79 -23.67
CA PRO A 85 3.37 -8.75 -24.25
C PRO A 85 2.28 -8.32 -23.27
N LYS A 86 1.89 -7.05 -23.29
CA LYS A 86 0.81 -6.53 -22.43
C LYS A 86 -0.54 -7.21 -22.68
N THR A 87 -0.74 -7.77 -23.86
CA THR A 87 -1.92 -8.54 -24.29
C THR A 87 -1.85 -10.03 -23.92
N SER A 88 -0.74 -10.50 -23.35
CA SER A 88 -0.59 -11.89 -22.91
C SER A 88 -1.62 -12.25 -21.83
N LEU A 89 -2.06 -13.50 -21.83
CA LEU A 89 -3.05 -13.98 -20.85
C LEU A 89 -2.57 -13.75 -19.42
N GLN A 90 -1.29 -14.01 -19.14
CA GLN A 90 -0.66 -13.83 -17.84
C GLN A 90 -0.75 -12.37 -17.37
N ASN A 91 -0.39 -11.41 -18.23
CA ASN A 91 -0.43 -9.99 -17.87
C ASN A 91 -1.87 -9.50 -17.65
N MET A 92 -2.82 -9.99 -18.46
CA MET A 92 -4.23 -9.63 -18.30
C MET A 92 -4.84 -10.18 -17.01
N VAL A 93 -4.61 -11.47 -16.72
CA VAL A 93 -5.11 -12.13 -15.51
C VAL A 93 -4.51 -11.47 -14.28
N ASN A 94 -3.18 -11.26 -14.25
CA ASN A 94 -2.55 -10.56 -13.14
C ASN A 94 -3.07 -9.13 -13.01
N GLY A 95 -3.26 -8.39 -14.11
CA GLY A 95 -3.81 -7.03 -14.07
C GLY A 95 -5.21 -6.97 -13.43
N VAL A 96 -6.07 -7.94 -13.72
CA VAL A 96 -7.40 -8.05 -13.10
C VAL A 96 -7.29 -8.40 -11.61
N LEU A 97 -6.51 -9.43 -11.26
CA LEU A 97 -6.30 -9.85 -9.87
C LEU A 97 -5.66 -8.75 -9.01
N MET A 98 -4.67 -8.04 -9.57
CA MET A 98 -4.05 -6.87 -8.96
C MET A 98 -5.08 -5.78 -8.70
N THR A 99 -5.95 -5.48 -9.67
CA THR A 99 -6.99 -4.44 -9.50
C THR A 99 -8.03 -4.84 -8.44
N LEU A 100 -8.47 -6.10 -8.45
CA LEU A 100 -9.45 -6.60 -7.47
C LEU A 100 -8.90 -6.65 -6.05
N SER A 101 -7.67 -7.15 -5.87
CA SER A 101 -7.02 -7.16 -4.56
C SER A 101 -6.83 -5.73 -4.04
N PHE A 102 -6.41 -4.79 -4.89
CA PHE A 102 -6.25 -3.38 -4.53
C PHE A 102 -7.59 -2.74 -4.11
N LEU A 103 -8.68 -3.03 -4.83
CA LEU A 103 -10.02 -2.57 -4.45
C LEU A 103 -10.39 -3.08 -3.05
N ILE A 104 -10.27 -4.39 -2.81
CA ILE A 104 -10.73 -5.03 -1.58
C ILE A 104 -9.92 -4.56 -0.38
N VAL A 105 -8.59 -4.65 -0.45
CA VAL A 105 -7.74 -4.50 0.74
C VAL A 105 -7.26 -3.07 0.99
N ARG A 106 -7.42 -2.16 0.02
CA ARG A 106 -7.05 -0.74 0.18
C ARG A 106 -8.27 0.18 0.09
N ILE A 107 -9.05 0.10 -0.99
CA ILE A 107 -10.14 1.07 -1.25
C ILE A 107 -11.38 0.80 -0.39
N LEU A 108 -11.84 -0.45 -0.29
CA LEU A 108 -13.03 -0.79 0.51
C LEU A 108 -12.73 -0.78 2.02
N VAL A 109 -11.48 -1.04 2.40
CA VAL A 109 -11.00 -0.99 3.78
C VAL A 109 -10.86 0.46 4.28
N MET A 110 -10.58 1.42 3.40
CA MET A 110 -10.37 2.84 3.75
C MET A 110 -11.52 3.48 4.56
N PRO A 111 -12.80 3.41 4.13
CA PRO A 111 -13.90 4.04 4.88
C PRO A 111 -14.02 3.50 6.30
N HIS A 112 -13.88 2.19 6.47
CA HIS A 112 -13.91 1.56 7.78
C HIS A 112 -12.70 1.96 8.65
N PHE A 113 -11.50 2.04 8.05
CA PHE A 113 -10.32 2.55 8.74
C PHE A 113 -10.54 3.96 9.28
N TRP A 114 -11.00 4.88 8.43
CA TRP A 114 -11.25 6.27 8.84
C TRP A 114 -12.38 6.38 9.85
N TYR A 115 -13.43 5.57 9.76
CA TYR A 115 -14.46 5.49 10.79
C TYR A 115 -13.86 5.18 12.18
N ILE A 116 -12.92 4.23 12.27
CA ILE A 116 -12.23 3.91 13.53
C ILE A 116 -11.31 5.07 13.96
N VAL A 117 -10.61 5.72 13.04
CA VAL A 117 -9.78 6.89 13.38
C VAL A 117 -10.67 8.01 13.94
N TYR A 118 -11.81 8.30 13.31
CA TYR A 118 -12.74 9.33 13.77
C TYR A 118 -13.35 9.00 15.13
N SER A 119 -13.60 7.73 15.45
CA SER A 119 -14.17 7.36 16.75
C SER A 119 -13.19 7.53 17.92
N VAL A 120 -11.88 7.58 17.67
CA VAL A 120 -10.86 7.82 18.71
C VAL A 120 -10.42 9.28 18.81
N ILE A 121 -10.69 10.11 17.80
CA ILE A 121 -10.37 11.54 17.83
C ILE A 121 -11.15 12.21 18.98
N GLY A 122 -10.43 12.95 19.82
CA GLY A 122 -11.02 13.67 20.97
C GLY A 122 -11.02 12.87 22.28
N THR A 123 -10.72 11.57 22.25
CA THR A 123 -10.54 10.78 23.48
C THR A 123 -9.29 11.24 24.25
N GLU A 124 -9.32 11.12 25.58
CA GLU A 124 -8.19 11.50 26.42
C GLU A 124 -6.92 10.72 26.05
N ASP A 125 -7.06 9.42 25.81
CA ASP A 125 -5.94 8.55 25.42
C ASP A 125 -5.33 8.95 24.07
N PHE A 126 -6.14 9.33 23.09
CA PHE A 126 -5.65 9.83 21.79
C PHE A 126 -5.02 11.22 21.91
N ASN A 127 -5.41 12.01 22.91
CA ASN A 127 -4.75 13.29 23.18
C ASN A 127 -3.41 13.12 23.89
N ARG A 128 -3.28 12.14 24.80
CA ARG A 128 -2.06 11.84 25.56
C ARG A 128 -0.88 11.40 24.68
N ILE A 129 -1.12 10.80 23.51
CA ILE A 129 -0.05 10.40 22.59
C ILE A 129 0.66 11.58 21.88
N GLY A 130 0.18 12.81 22.07
CA GLY A 130 0.85 14.02 21.59
C GLY A 130 1.01 14.06 20.07
N HIS A 131 2.20 14.40 19.58
CA HIS A 131 2.49 14.60 18.15
C HIS A 131 2.32 13.32 17.29
N ILE A 132 2.35 12.12 17.89
CA ILE A 132 2.19 10.86 17.16
C ILE A 132 0.81 10.73 16.52
N ARG A 133 -0.20 11.42 17.04
CA ARG A 133 -1.52 11.52 16.40
C ARG A 133 -1.46 12.16 15.01
N LEU A 134 -0.57 13.15 14.83
CA LEU A 134 -0.36 13.80 13.54
C LEU A 134 0.36 12.86 12.58
N VAL A 135 1.33 12.09 13.08
CA VAL A 135 2.02 11.06 12.28
C VAL A 135 1.00 10.06 11.72
N LEU A 136 0.08 9.56 12.55
CA LEU A 136 -1.00 8.67 12.11
C LEU A 136 -1.84 9.31 11.00
N VAL A 137 -2.41 10.49 11.25
CA VAL A 137 -3.37 11.12 10.33
C VAL A 137 -2.70 11.53 9.01
N LEU A 138 -1.56 12.20 9.07
CA LEU A 138 -0.87 12.70 7.88
C LEU A 138 -0.32 11.56 7.02
N SER A 139 0.33 10.56 7.63
CA SER A 139 0.85 9.41 6.88
C SER A 139 -0.30 8.65 6.21
N CYS A 140 -1.37 8.33 6.95
CA CYS A 140 -2.51 7.61 6.37
C CYS A 140 -3.17 8.38 5.23
N PHE A 141 -3.34 9.69 5.37
CA PHE A 141 -3.92 10.54 4.32
C PHE A 141 -3.07 10.56 3.03
N ILE A 142 -1.75 10.69 3.17
CA ILE A 142 -0.82 10.63 2.03
C ILE A 142 -0.92 9.26 1.35
N LEU A 143 -0.84 8.18 2.13
CA LEU A 143 -0.91 6.81 1.62
C LEU A 143 -2.22 6.55 0.87
N ASP A 144 -3.33 7.05 1.42
CA ASP A 144 -4.65 6.86 0.84
C ASP A 144 -4.81 7.64 -0.48
N THR A 145 -4.31 8.86 -0.54
CA THR A 145 -4.29 9.66 -1.78
C THR A 145 -3.53 8.92 -2.88
N ILE A 146 -2.36 8.37 -2.55
CA ILE A 146 -1.54 7.59 -3.50
C ILE A 146 -2.26 6.31 -3.93
N ASN A 147 -2.90 5.60 -2.98
CA ASN A 147 -3.65 4.38 -3.27
C ASN A 147 -4.83 4.65 -4.22
N ILE A 148 -5.60 5.72 -4.00
CA ILE A 148 -6.71 6.09 -4.89
C ILE A 148 -6.19 6.41 -6.29
N PHE A 149 -5.09 7.18 -6.37
CA PHE A 149 -4.46 7.49 -7.65
C PHE A 149 -4.05 6.23 -8.43
N TRP A 150 -3.36 5.28 -7.78
CA TRP A 150 -2.97 4.01 -8.40
C TRP A 150 -4.16 3.15 -8.79
N PHE A 151 -5.18 3.06 -7.94
CA PHE A 151 -6.38 2.31 -8.25
C PHE A 151 -7.07 2.83 -9.52
N LEU A 152 -7.23 4.15 -9.65
CA LEU A 152 -7.81 4.76 -10.85
C LEU A 152 -6.96 4.46 -12.11
N LYS A 153 -5.63 4.46 -11.98
CA LYS A 153 -4.71 4.09 -13.06
C LYS A 153 -4.87 2.61 -13.45
N MET A 154 -5.00 1.71 -12.48
CA MET A 154 -5.24 0.28 -12.71
C MET A 154 -6.57 0.03 -13.42
N CYS A 155 -7.66 0.67 -12.97
CA CYS A 155 -8.96 0.57 -13.64
C CYS A 155 -8.92 1.02 -15.11
N ARG A 156 -8.21 2.12 -15.40
CA ARG A 156 -8.01 2.59 -16.79
C ARG A 156 -7.22 1.58 -17.62
N GLY A 157 -6.17 0.98 -17.03
CA GLY A 157 -5.38 -0.07 -17.66
C GLY A 157 -6.20 -1.30 -18.03
N VAL A 158 -6.98 -1.84 -17.08
CA VAL A 158 -7.84 -3.01 -17.31
C VAL A 158 -8.91 -2.72 -18.36
N LYS A 159 -9.59 -1.57 -18.29
CA LYS A 159 -10.59 -1.17 -19.30
C LYS A 159 -10.00 -1.16 -20.72
N LYS A 160 -8.83 -0.54 -20.90
CA LYS A 160 -8.16 -0.47 -22.20
C LYS A 160 -7.88 -1.86 -22.78
N VAL A 161 -7.39 -2.77 -21.95
CA VAL A 161 -7.04 -4.14 -22.36
C VAL A 161 -8.29 -4.95 -22.75
N ILE A 162 -9.37 -4.84 -21.97
CA ILE A 162 -10.64 -5.52 -22.26
C ILE A 162 -11.22 -5.03 -23.59
N THR A 163 -11.27 -3.71 -23.81
CA THR A 163 -11.77 -3.13 -25.07
C THR A 163 -10.97 -3.63 -26.28
N LEU A 164 -9.63 -3.59 -26.21
CA LEU A 164 -8.78 -4.08 -27.30
C LEU A 164 -9.03 -5.56 -27.65
N LYS A 165 -9.28 -6.40 -26.64
CA LYS A 165 -9.54 -7.82 -26.86
C LYS A 165 -10.93 -8.08 -27.43
N LEU A 166 -11.92 -7.28 -27.04
CA LEU A 166 -13.27 -7.35 -27.62
C LEU A 166 -13.27 -6.96 -29.09
N ASP A 167 -12.51 -5.93 -29.45
CA ASP A 167 -12.43 -5.47 -30.85
C ASP A 167 -11.58 -6.41 -31.72
N ALA A 168 -10.57 -7.08 -31.17
CA ALA A 168 -9.82 -8.11 -31.90
C ALA A 168 -10.60 -9.41 -32.16
N ASN A 169 -11.72 -9.62 -31.46
CA ASN A 169 -12.58 -10.80 -31.60
C ASN A 169 -13.84 -10.53 -32.46
N LYS A 170 -14.02 -9.31 -32.97
CA LYS A 170 -15.06 -8.95 -33.95
C LYS A 170 -14.50 -9.10 -35.36
#